data_AF-A0A6G3ZDT2-F1
#
_entry.id   AF-A0A6G3ZDT2-F1
#
_cell.length_a   1.000
_cell.length_b   1.000
_cell.length_c   1.000
_cell.angle_alpha   90.00
_cell.angle_beta   90.00
_cell.angle_gamma   90.00
#
_symmetry.space_group_name_H-M   'P 1'
#
loop_
_entity.id
_entity.type
_entity.pdbx_description
1 polymer ?
#
loop_
_entity_poly.entity_id
_entity_poly.type
_entity_poly.pdbx_seq_one_letter_code
_entity_poly.pdbx_strand_id
1 'polypeptide(L)' 'MMPVGVPDGMRVDEAGNLWVGGGDGVYVHAPDGTQRAHIPVPEMVTNLEFGGDDLCDV' A
#
# COMPACT_ATOMS: atom_id res chain seq x y z
N MET A 1 5.48 0.26 -10.12
CA MET A 1 6.03 -1.11 -10.35
C MET A 1 6.66 -1.53 -9.04
N MET A 2 6.31 -2.69 -8.50
CA MET A 2 6.84 -3.17 -7.22
C MET A 2 8.15 -3.93 -7.45
N PRO A 3 9.32 -3.38 -7.06
CA PRO A 3 10.62 -3.95 -7.35
C PRO A 3 10.99 -5.18 -6.50
N VAL A 4 10.37 -5.36 -5.33
CA VAL A 4 10.72 -6.43 -4.37
C VAL A 4 9.49 -7.23 -3.94
N GLY A 5 9.55 -8.55 -4.11
CA GLY A 5 8.48 -9.47 -3.76
C GLY A 5 7.35 -9.53 -4.80
N VAL A 6 6.28 -10.24 -4.44
CA VAL A 6 5.04 -10.34 -5.23
C VAL A 6 3.97 -9.52 -4.53
N PRO A 7 3.16 -8.72 -5.26
CA PRO A 7 1.98 -8.07 -4.70
C PRO A 7 1.08 -9.08 -3.99
N ASP A 8 0.74 -8.84 -2.74
CA ASP A 8 -0.18 -9.68 -1.96
C ASP A 8 -1.44 -8.87 -1.60
N GLY A 9 -1.66 -8.55 -0.32
CA GLY A 9 -2.81 -7.76 0.10
C GLY A 9 -2.79 -6.32 -0.41
N MET A 10 -3.98 -5.79 -0.68
CA MET A 10 -4.19 -4.43 -1.19
C MET A 10 -5.42 -3.75 -0.58
N ARG A 11 -5.40 -2.42 -0.52
CA ARG A 11 -6.53 -1.56 -0.13
C ARG A 11 -6.57 -0.29 -0.98
N VAL A 12 -7.73 0.35 -1.05
CA VAL A 12 -7.93 1.63 -1.75
C VAL A 12 -8.42 2.66 -0.74
N ASP A 13 -7.75 3.81 -0.66
CA ASP A 13 -8.17 4.91 0.21
C ASP A 13 -9.30 5.76 -0.40
N GLU A 14 -9.84 6.72 0.36
CA GLU A 14 -10.93 7.60 -0.09
C GLU A 14 -10.56 8.49 -1.29
N ALA A 15 -9.27 8.76 -1.50
CA ALA A 15 -8.77 9.50 -2.66
C ALA A 15 -8.54 8.60 -3.88
N GLY A 16 -8.79 7.29 -3.77
CA GLY A 16 -8.64 6.31 -4.83
C GLY A 16 -7.20 5.80 -5.01
N ASN A 17 -6.27 6.11 -4.09
CA ASN A 17 -4.92 5.54 -4.19
C ASN A 17 -4.96 4.06 -3.83
N LEU A 18 -4.22 3.25 -4.57
CA LEU A 18 -4.03 1.82 -4.34
C LEU A 18 -2.80 1.60 -3.46
N TRP A 19 -3.02 1.02 -2.28
CA TRP A 19 -1.99 0.61 -1.34
C TRP A 19 -1.79 -0.90 -1.46
N VAL A 20 -0.54 -1.34 -1.66
CA VAL A 20 -0.21 -2.75 -1.93
C VAL A 20 0.97 -3.20 -1.08
N GLY A 21 0.80 -4.32 -0.37
CA GLY A 21 1.88 -4.99 0.36
C GLY A 21 2.89 -5.63 -0.59
N GLY A 22 4.18 -5.46 -0.29
CA GLY A 22 5.31 -5.98 -1.03
C GLY A 22 6.37 -6.61 -0.12
N GLY A 23 7.46 -7.07 -0.73
CA GLY A 23 8.51 -7.80 -0.03
C GLY A 23 9.33 -6.97 0.96
N ASP A 24 9.32 -5.65 0.82
CA ASP A 24 10.10 -4.69 1.62
C ASP A 24 9.27 -3.50 2.12
N GLY A 25 7.93 -3.63 2.13
CA GLY A 25 7.05 -2.56 2.58
C GLY A 25 5.75 -2.43 1.81
N VAL A 26 5.19 -1.23 1.85
CA VAL A 26 3.91 -0.89 1.19
C VAL A 26 4.17 0.10 0.06
N TYR A 27 3.55 -0.15 -1.09
CA TYR A 27 3.63 0.70 -2.27
C TYR A 27 2.30 1.38 -2.50
N VAL A 28 2.31 2.70 -2.69
CA VAL A 28 1.10 3.51 -2.91
C VAL A 28 1.11 4.02 -4.35
N HIS A 29 0.03 3.78 -5.08
CA HIS A 29 -0.16 4.22 -6.45
C HIS A 29 -1.39 5.12 -6.55
N ALA A 30 -1.30 6.20 -7.31
CA ALA A 30 -2.42 7.05 -7.67
C ALA A 30 -3.43 6.29 -8.57
N PRO A 31 -4.68 6.78 -8.72
CA PRO A 31 -5.67 6.18 -9.62
C PRO A 31 -5.21 6.06 -11.08
N ASP A 32 -4.28 6.91 -11.53
CA ASP A 32 -3.70 6.87 -12.87
C ASP A 32 -2.56 5.84 -13.01
N GLY A 33 -2.23 5.11 -11.95
CA GLY A 33 -1.17 4.12 -11.89
C GLY A 33 0.21 4.66 -11.51
N THR A 34 0.36 5.98 -11.33
CA THR A 34 1.62 6.61 -10.91
C THR A 34 1.96 6.20 -9.49
N GLN A 35 3.16 5.67 -9.24
CA GLN A 35 3.62 5.37 -7.89
C GLN A 35 3.89 6.67 -7.12
N ARG A 36 3.20 6.86 -5.99
CA ARG A 36 3.29 8.04 -5.13
C ARG A 36 4.28 7.85 -3.98
N ALA A 37 4.29 6.66 -3.37
CA ALA A 37 5.09 6.41 -2.18
C ALA A 37 5.54 4.94 -2.06
N HIS A 38 6.60 4.75 -1.29
CA HIS A 38 7.03 3.47 -0.73
C HIS A 38 7.28 3.67 0.77
N ILE A 39 6.63 2.84 1.58
CA ILE A 39 6.73 2.87 3.04
C ILE A 39 7.47 1.60 3.46
N PRO A 40 8.75 1.71 3.85
CA PRO A 40 9.58 0.54 4.14
C PRO A 40 9.10 -0.17 5.41
N VAL A 41 9.00 -1.49 5.31
CA VAL A 41 8.76 -2.40 6.44
C VAL A 41 9.86 -3.47 6.39
N PRO A 42 10.50 -3.83 7.53
CA PRO A 42 11.64 -4.73 7.50
C PRO A 42 11.29 -6.16 7.07
N GLU A 43 10.01 -6.52 7.11
CA GLU A 43 9.47 -7.80 6.64
C GLU A 43 8.48 -7.65 5.47
N MET A 44 8.23 -8.78 4.79
CA MET A 44 7.21 -8.87 3.75
C MET A 44 5.82 -8.54 4.31
N VAL A 45 5.14 -7.61 3.65
CA VAL A 45 3.77 -7.21 3.99
C VAL A 45 2.79 -8.05 3.18
N THR A 46 2.10 -8.97 3.85
CA THR A 46 1.12 -9.86 3.21
C THR A 46 -0.29 -9.25 3.16
N ASN A 47 -0.63 -8.33 4.07
CA ASN A 47 -1.88 -7.58 4.03
C ASN A 47 -1.77 -6.27 4.81
N LEU A 48 -2.73 -5.38 4.60
CA LEU A 48 -2.86 -4.11 5.32
C LEU A 48 -4.33 -3.67 5.38
N GLU A 49 -4.64 -2.79 6.31
CA GLU A 49 -5.95 -2.16 6.50
C GLU A 49 -5.76 -0.76 7.08
N PHE A 50 -6.68 0.15 6.79
CA PHE A 50 -6.72 1.46 7.44
C PHE A 50 -7.25 1.32 8.87
N GLY A 51 -6.57 1.97 9.81
CA GLY A 51 -6.96 2.02 11.22
C GLY A 51 -7.66 3.34 11.57
N GLY A 52 -7.72 3.65 12.87
CA GLY A 52 -8.34 4.88 13.37
C GLY A 52 -9.84 4.76 13.63
N ASP A 53 -10.42 5.78 14.26
CA ASP A 53 -11.85 5.81 14.60
C ASP A 53 -12.75 5.96 13.36
N ASP A 54 -12.20 6.51 12.27
CA ASP A 54 -12.88 6.70 10.99
C ASP A 54 -12.52 5.61 9.96
N LEU A 55 -11.61 4.70 10.29
CA LEU A 55 -11.04 3.69 9.37
C LEU A 55 -10.42 4.33 8.11
N CYS A 56 -9.94 5.58 8.21
CA CYS A 56 -9.44 6.37 7.08
C CYS A 56 -8.05 6.97 7.30
N ASP A 57 -7.33 6.62 8.37
CA ASP A 57 -6.00 7.21 8.65
C ASP A 57 -5.04 7.03 7.45
N VAL A 58 -4.75 8.15 6.78
CA VAL A 58 -3.83 8.34 5.63
C VAL A 58 -2.57 9.11 6.03
#